data_AF-A0A7C0V0S3-F1
#
_entry.id   AF-A0A7C0V0S3-F1
#
_cell.length_a   1.000
_cell.length_b   1.000
_cell.length_c   1.000
_cell.angle_alpha   90.00
_cell.angle_beta   90.00
_cell.angle_gamma   90.00
#
_symmetry.space_group_name_H-M   'P 1'
#
loop_
_entity.id
_entity.type
_entity.pdbx_description
1 polymer ?
#
loop_
_entity_poly.entity_id
_entity_poly.type
_entity_poly.pdbx_seq_one_letter_code
_entity_poly.pdbx_strand_id
1 'polypeptide(L)'
;AETSFGSSSLYVEKWLIKPRHIEFQILADQHGNTIHLGERECSIQRKYQKLIEETPSPVVDEEKRKEIGELAVKAAEAAKYINAGTVEFLRDQQGNFYFLEMNTRLQVEHLITEMVTGVDIVKWQIRIAADEPLDIAQEEVEMRGTAIDCRINAEDPRRDFMPCPGTVSRFHPPGGPGVRVDTALYTGCTIPVYYDSLIAKLAVWGADRTEAIRRMQNALNEIVIEGVETTIPLLKGIIGHPDFQKAQIHVQFVDEKLRELLPAEAGPTPEELAALAVVVATKLGGRRATPTINRVQASAAGVSMWKAYGRWRLLQFRFMRGWA
;
A
#
# COMPACT_ATOMS: atom_id res chain seq x y z
N ALA A 1 26.35 -10.04 5.24
CA ALA A 1 25.94 -11.17 4.38
C ALA A 1 25.86 -12.46 5.19
N GLU A 2 26.95 -12.90 5.82
CA GLU A 2 27.00 -14.17 6.56
C GLU A 2 25.96 -14.31 7.67
N THR A 3 25.77 -13.28 8.50
CA THR A 3 24.78 -13.30 9.60
C THR A 3 23.33 -13.35 9.12
N SER A 4 23.02 -12.81 7.93
CA SER A 4 21.64 -12.69 7.43
C SER A 4 21.27 -13.79 6.43
N PHE A 5 22.23 -14.29 5.65
CA PHE A 5 22.01 -15.22 4.54
C PHE A 5 22.86 -16.49 4.63
N GLY A 6 23.70 -16.64 5.65
CA GLY A 6 24.59 -17.80 5.81
C GLY A 6 25.72 -17.89 4.78
N SER A 7 25.97 -16.83 4.01
CA SER A 7 27.02 -16.76 2.99
C SER A 7 27.75 -15.41 3.03
N SER A 8 29.07 -15.43 2.87
CA SER A 8 29.92 -14.24 2.82
C SER A 8 30.19 -13.73 1.40
N SER A 9 29.65 -14.40 0.37
CA SER A 9 29.86 -14.01 -1.03
C SER A 9 29.32 -12.61 -1.29
N LEU A 10 30.14 -11.79 -1.93
CA LEU A 10 29.79 -10.44 -2.38
C LEU A 10 30.20 -10.32 -3.85
N TYR A 11 29.41 -9.56 -4.60
CA TYR A 11 29.74 -9.14 -5.95
C TYR A 11 29.43 -7.65 -6.09
N VAL A 12 29.98 -7.02 -7.11
CA VAL A 12 29.85 -5.57 -7.33
C VAL A 12 29.23 -5.34 -8.70
N GLU A 13 28.21 -4.50 -8.74
CA GLU A 13 27.54 -4.09 -9.96
C GLU A 13 27.73 -2.60 -10.21
N LYS A 14 27.47 -2.20 -11.46
CA LYS A 14 27.40 -0.80 -11.84
C LYS A 14 26.20 -0.16 -11.14
N TRP A 15 26.46 0.89 -10.35
CA TRP A 15 25.39 1.69 -9.75
C TRP A 15 24.67 2.54 -10.81
N LEU A 16 23.35 2.35 -10.93
CA LEU A 16 22.51 3.14 -11.82
C LEU A 16 21.90 4.34 -11.06
N ILE A 17 21.87 5.50 -11.71
CA ILE A 17 21.31 6.73 -11.13
C ILE A 17 19.82 6.79 -11.47
N LYS A 18 18.97 6.90 -10.44
CA LYS A 18 17.51 7.01 -10.58
C LYS A 18 16.91 5.94 -11.51
N PRO A 19 17.26 4.65 -11.34
CA PRO A 19 16.72 3.61 -12.18
C PRO A 19 15.24 3.38 -11.86
N ARG A 20 14.54 2.79 -12.82
CA ARG A 20 13.22 2.18 -12.61
C ARG A 20 13.37 0.70 -12.44
N HIS A 21 12.55 0.12 -11.58
CA HIS A 21 12.50 -1.32 -11.38
C HIS A 21 11.34 -1.86 -12.22
N ILE A 22 11.65 -2.63 -13.26
CA ILE A 22 10.67 -3.23 -14.17
C ILE A 22 10.87 -4.73 -14.16
N GLU A 23 9.79 -5.49 -14.05
CA GLU A 23 9.86 -6.94 -13.95
C GLU A 23 8.82 -7.63 -14.81
N PHE A 24 9.16 -8.79 -15.37
CA PHE A 24 8.28 -9.56 -16.23
C PHE A 24 7.80 -10.82 -15.52
N GLN A 25 6.49 -11.03 -15.52
CA GLN A 25 5.87 -12.25 -15.00
C GLN A 25 6.00 -13.37 -16.01
N ILE A 26 6.52 -14.54 -15.58
CA ILE A 26 6.67 -15.73 -16.41
C ILE A 26 5.77 -16.86 -15.89
N LEU A 27 5.24 -17.65 -16.80
CA LEU A 27 4.68 -18.99 -16.56
C LEU A 27 5.41 -19.98 -17.48
N ALA A 28 5.89 -21.09 -16.92
CA ALA A 28 6.53 -22.16 -17.69
C ALA A 28 6.02 -23.53 -17.22
N ASP A 29 5.69 -24.43 -18.15
CA ASP A 29 5.28 -25.80 -17.83
C ASP A 29 6.41 -26.83 -18.01
N GLN A 30 6.10 -28.10 -17.72
CA GLN A 30 7.04 -29.22 -17.87
C GLN A 30 7.14 -29.71 -19.32
N HIS A 31 6.28 -29.22 -20.22
CA HIS A 31 6.14 -29.64 -21.61
C HIS A 31 6.90 -28.72 -22.58
N GLY A 32 7.61 -27.74 -22.05
CA GLY A 32 8.45 -26.80 -22.81
C GLY A 32 7.73 -25.53 -23.23
N ASN A 33 6.51 -25.27 -22.77
CA ASN A 33 5.81 -24.02 -23.02
C ASN A 33 6.22 -22.98 -21.97
N THR A 34 6.62 -21.79 -22.42
CA THR A 34 6.94 -20.65 -21.57
C THR A 34 6.32 -19.38 -22.15
N ILE A 35 5.60 -18.63 -21.32
CA ILE A 35 4.97 -17.35 -21.70
C ILE A 35 5.29 -16.26 -20.67
N HIS A 36 5.23 -15.00 -21.09
CA HIS A 36 5.18 -13.85 -20.19
C HIS A 36 3.77 -13.27 -20.11
N LEU A 37 3.39 -12.78 -18.92
CA LEU A 37 2.11 -12.11 -18.64
C LEU A 37 2.24 -10.58 -18.59
N GLY A 38 3.25 -10.06 -19.28
CA GLY A 38 3.61 -8.64 -19.29
C GLY A 38 4.46 -8.22 -18.10
N GLU A 39 4.63 -6.91 -17.95
CA GLU A 39 5.53 -6.31 -16.97
C GLU A 39 4.81 -5.55 -15.85
N ARG A 40 5.49 -5.42 -14.71
CA ARG A 40 5.12 -4.53 -13.61
C ARG A 40 6.22 -3.50 -13.40
N GLU A 41 5.84 -2.27 -13.06
CA GLU A 41 6.74 -1.24 -12.56
C GLU A 41 6.66 -1.19 -11.03
N CYS A 42 7.78 -1.48 -10.38
CA CYS A 42 7.91 -1.57 -8.93
C CYS A 42 8.85 -0.48 -8.40
N SER A 43 8.98 0.64 -9.12
CA SER A 43 9.95 1.71 -8.82
C SER A 43 9.68 2.44 -7.50
N ILE A 44 8.46 2.41 -6.96
CA ILE A 44 8.14 3.05 -5.69
C ILE A 44 8.53 2.11 -4.54
N GLN A 45 9.67 2.39 -3.95
CA GLN A 45 10.29 1.56 -2.91
C GLN A 45 10.80 2.43 -1.76
N ARG A 46 10.93 1.82 -0.57
CA ARG A 46 11.65 2.40 0.58
C ARG A 46 12.74 1.42 1.00
N LYS A 47 14.00 1.86 1.05
CA LYS A 47 15.16 0.99 1.37
C LYS A 47 15.11 -0.35 0.59
N TYR A 48 14.76 -0.27 -0.70
CA TYR A 48 14.60 -1.41 -1.63
C TYR A 48 13.44 -2.38 -1.33
N GLN A 49 12.54 -2.02 -0.42
CA GLN A 49 11.26 -2.70 -0.21
C GLN A 49 10.18 -2.03 -1.03
N LYS A 50 9.53 -2.79 -1.92
CA LYS A 50 8.45 -2.30 -2.78
C LYS A 50 7.25 -1.86 -1.94
N LEU A 51 6.63 -0.73 -2.30
CA LEU A 51 5.48 -0.14 -1.61
C LEU A 51 4.26 0.03 -2.52
N ILE A 52 4.50 0.42 -3.78
CA ILE A 52 3.49 0.58 -4.82
C ILE A 52 4.02 -0.03 -6.11
N GLU A 53 3.17 -0.82 -6.75
CA GLU A 53 3.43 -1.50 -8.01
C GLU A 53 2.33 -1.16 -9.01
N GLU A 54 2.68 -1.00 -10.28
CA GLU A 54 1.69 -0.76 -11.34
C GLU A 54 1.95 -1.58 -12.60
N THR A 55 0.89 -1.91 -13.33
CA THR A 55 0.98 -2.66 -14.60
C THR A 55 -0.12 -2.23 -15.57
N PRO A 56 0.19 -2.09 -16.88
CA PRO A 56 1.54 -2.06 -17.45
C PRO A 56 2.35 -0.86 -16.96
N SER A 57 3.67 -0.88 -17.18
CA SER A 57 4.53 0.26 -16.86
C SER A 57 4.24 1.43 -17.82
N PRO A 58 4.09 2.67 -17.32
CA PRO A 58 3.87 3.85 -18.16
C PRO A 58 5.07 4.23 -19.05
N VAL A 59 6.25 3.65 -18.85
CA VAL A 59 7.48 4.00 -19.59
C VAL A 59 7.99 2.89 -20.52
N VAL A 60 7.24 1.80 -20.63
CA VAL A 60 7.53 0.67 -21.52
C VAL A 60 6.48 0.69 -22.62
N ASP A 61 6.91 1.03 -23.84
CA ASP A 61 6.04 0.94 -25.01
C ASP A 61 5.89 -0.52 -25.48
N GLU A 62 5.01 -0.74 -26.45
CA GLU A 62 4.67 -2.10 -26.91
C GLU A 62 5.85 -2.82 -27.58
N GLU A 63 6.66 -2.10 -28.35
CA GLU A 63 7.85 -2.65 -29.00
C GLU A 63 8.85 -3.13 -27.95
N LYS A 64 9.15 -2.29 -26.95
CA LYS A 64 10.07 -2.62 -25.87
C LYS A 64 9.51 -3.71 -24.95
N ARG A 65 8.19 -3.69 -24.68
CA ARG A 65 7.52 -4.74 -23.90
C ARG A 65 7.71 -6.10 -24.54
N LYS A 66 7.50 -6.19 -25.85
CA LYS A 66 7.72 -7.42 -26.60
C LYS A 66 9.19 -7.86 -26.56
N GLU A 67 10.11 -6.95 -26.85
CA GLU A 67 11.56 -7.24 -26.86
C GLU A 67 12.05 -7.78 -25.50
N ILE A 68 11.71 -7.09 -24.40
CA ILE A 68 12.16 -7.49 -23.06
C ILE A 68 11.38 -8.70 -22.53
N GLY A 69 10.10 -8.83 -22.90
CA GLY A 69 9.30 -10.02 -22.60
C GLY A 69 9.87 -11.29 -23.23
N GLU A 70 10.25 -11.23 -24.51
CA GLU A 70 10.95 -12.33 -25.18
C GLU A 70 12.30 -12.66 -24.53
N LEU A 71 13.04 -11.65 -24.05
CA LEU A 71 14.30 -11.85 -23.33
C LEU A 71 14.06 -12.54 -21.98
N ALA A 72 13.00 -12.17 -21.25
CA ALA A 72 12.62 -12.79 -20.00
C ALA A 72 12.20 -14.26 -20.18
N VAL A 73 11.45 -14.57 -21.24
CA VAL A 73 11.12 -15.95 -21.63
C VAL A 73 12.39 -16.74 -21.94
N LYS A 74 13.30 -16.22 -22.77
CA LYS A 74 14.59 -16.87 -23.09
C LYS A 74 15.43 -17.14 -21.84
N ALA A 75 15.44 -16.22 -20.88
CA ALA A 75 16.14 -16.40 -19.62
C ALA A 75 15.54 -17.56 -18.79
N ALA A 76 14.22 -17.65 -18.72
CA ALA A 76 13.52 -18.73 -18.04
C ALA A 76 13.75 -20.09 -18.73
N GLU A 77 13.68 -20.15 -20.06
CA GLU A 77 13.96 -21.36 -20.84
C GLU A 77 15.41 -21.83 -20.66
N ALA A 78 16.38 -20.92 -20.69
CA ALA A 78 17.79 -21.23 -20.48
C ALA A 78 18.05 -21.80 -19.07
N ALA A 79 17.29 -21.33 -18.08
CA ALA A 79 17.31 -21.86 -16.71
C ALA A 79 16.52 -23.17 -16.55
N LYS A 80 15.81 -23.63 -17.60
CA LYS A 80 14.84 -24.74 -17.55
C LYS A 80 13.81 -24.53 -16.43
N TYR A 81 13.34 -23.29 -16.34
CA TYR A 81 12.41 -22.87 -15.30
C TYR A 81 11.05 -23.55 -15.49
N ILE A 82 10.40 -23.86 -14.37
CA ILE A 82 9.06 -24.44 -14.33
C ILE A 82 8.29 -23.66 -13.26
N ASN A 83 6.98 -23.53 -13.47
CA ASN A 83 6.03 -22.80 -12.62
C ASN A 83 6.04 -21.28 -12.86
N ALA A 84 5.44 -20.50 -11.94
CA ALA A 84 5.42 -19.04 -12.03
C ALA A 84 6.71 -18.44 -11.47
N GLY A 85 7.28 -17.46 -12.18
CA GLY A 85 8.49 -16.77 -11.76
C GLY A 85 8.49 -15.32 -12.24
N THR A 86 9.48 -14.54 -11.83
CA THR A 86 9.59 -13.14 -12.25
C THR A 86 11.04 -12.81 -12.59
N VAL A 87 11.25 -12.20 -13.75
CA VAL A 87 12.56 -11.73 -14.20
C VAL A 87 12.62 -10.23 -13.99
N GLU A 88 13.53 -9.77 -13.13
CA GLU A 88 13.64 -8.37 -12.72
C GLU A 88 14.73 -7.65 -13.51
N PHE A 89 14.44 -6.40 -13.88
CA PHE A 89 15.34 -5.51 -14.60
C PHE A 89 15.39 -4.14 -13.94
N LEU A 90 16.55 -3.50 -14.02
CA LEU A 90 16.67 -2.06 -13.84
C LEU A 90 16.65 -1.38 -15.20
N ARG A 91 15.83 -0.34 -15.35
CA ARG A 91 15.78 0.52 -16.54
C ARG A 91 16.42 1.86 -16.22
N ASP A 92 17.45 2.24 -16.98
CA ASP A 92 18.10 3.54 -16.82
C ASP A 92 17.29 4.69 -17.44
N GLN A 93 17.81 5.92 -17.30
CA GLN A 93 17.17 7.12 -17.83
C GLN A 93 17.20 7.19 -19.37
N GLN A 94 18.12 6.47 -20.01
CA GLN A 94 18.21 6.35 -21.46
C GLN A 94 17.26 5.28 -22.01
N GLY A 95 16.63 4.49 -21.14
CA GLY A 95 15.69 3.43 -21.51
C GLY A 95 16.35 2.07 -21.73
N ASN A 96 17.62 1.91 -21.36
CA ASN A 96 18.29 0.61 -21.43
C ASN A 96 17.88 -0.25 -20.24
N PHE A 97 17.69 -1.55 -20.48
CA PHE A 97 17.35 -2.55 -19.48
C PHE A 97 18.60 -3.35 -19.09
N TYR A 98 18.74 -3.58 -17.79
CA TYR A 98 19.80 -4.38 -17.21
C TYR A 98 19.15 -5.44 -16.34
N PHE A 99 19.41 -6.72 -16.64
CA PHE A 99 18.96 -7.83 -15.80
C PHE A 99 19.50 -7.65 -14.39
N LEU A 100 18.65 -7.87 -13.39
CA LEU A 100 19.01 -7.83 -11.97
C LEU A 100 19.01 -9.24 -11.39
N GLU A 101 17.84 -9.87 -11.34
CA GLU A 101 17.69 -11.22 -10.81
C GLU A 101 16.45 -11.93 -11.38
N MET A 102 16.33 -13.22 -11.08
CA MET A 102 15.12 -13.98 -11.32
C MET A 102 14.58 -14.51 -9.99
N ASN A 103 13.38 -14.09 -9.64
CA ASN A 103 12.66 -14.60 -8.49
C ASN A 103 11.92 -15.89 -8.88
N THR A 104 12.40 -17.02 -8.37
CA THR A 104 11.90 -18.37 -8.66
C THR A 104 10.68 -18.77 -7.83
N ARG A 105 9.75 -17.83 -7.67
CA ARG A 105 8.53 -17.96 -6.87
C ARG A 105 7.48 -16.94 -7.30
N LEU A 106 6.25 -17.11 -6.82
CA LEU A 106 5.23 -16.09 -6.88
C LEU A 106 5.68 -14.81 -6.14
N GLN A 107 5.37 -13.66 -6.72
CA GLN A 107 5.62 -12.36 -6.11
C GLN A 107 4.37 -11.79 -5.43
N VAL A 108 4.57 -10.86 -4.49
CA VAL A 108 3.49 -10.30 -3.65
C VAL A 108 2.47 -9.57 -4.53
N GLU A 109 2.99 -8.83 -5.50
CA GLU A 109 2.37 -7.96 -6.49
C GLU A 109 1.79 -8.70 -7.71
N HIS A 110 1.75 -10.04 -7.73
CA HIS A 110 1.20 -10.79 -8.88
C HIS A 110 -0.25 -10.40 -9.22
N LEU A 111 -1.03 -10.00 -8.22
CA LEU A 111 -2.46 -9.73 -8.36
C LEU A 111 -2.79 -8.64 -9.39
N ILE A 112 -1.92 -7.65 -9.59
CA ILE A 112 -2.16 -6.60 -10.60
C ILE A 112 -1.96 -7.14 -12.01
N THR A 113 -1.04 -8.09 -12.21
CA THR A 113 -0.91 -8.82 -13.48
C THR A 113 -2.18 -9.64 -13.75
N GLU A 114 -2.73 -10.32 -12.74
CA GLU A 114 -3.99 -11.05 -12.88
C GLU A 114 -5.15 -10.11 -13.27
N MET A 115 -5.20 -8.91 -12.67
CA MET A 115 -6.25 -7.93 -12.95
C MET A 115 -6.23 -7.39 -14.38
N VAL A 116 -5.06 -7.25 -15.01
CA VAL A 116 -4.97 -6.76 -16.40
C VAL A 116 -5.01 -7.88 -17.45
N THR A 117 -4.58 -9.10 -17.11
CA THR A 117 -4.55 -10.23 -18.06
C THR A 117 -5.76 -11.16 -17.95
N GLY A 118 -6.43 -11.18 -16.80
CA GLY A 118 -7.46 -12.17 -16.48
C GLY A 118 -6.91 -13.57 -16.17
N VAL A 119 -5.58 -13.74 -16.14
CA VAL A 119 -4.92 -15.01 -15.85
C VAL A 119 -4.75 -15.17 -14.35
N ASP A 120 -5.34 -16.23 -13.79
CA ASP A 120 -5.17 -16.62 -12.38
C ASP A 120 -3.85 -17.38 -12.23
N ILE A 121 -2.82 -16.67 -11.76
CA ILE A 121 -1.44 -17.17 -11.72
C ILE A 121 -1.33 -18.31 -10.72
N VAL A 122 -1.94 -18.18 -9.54
CA VAL A 122 -1.89 -19.22 -8.49
C VAL A 122 -2.54 -20.51 -8.96
N LYS A 123 -3.68 -20.42 -9.66
CA LYS A 123 -4.32 -21.59 -10.28
C LYS A 123 -3.39 -22.25 -11.29
N TRP A 124 -2.71 -21.47 -12.13
CA TRP A 124 -1.73 -22.00 -13.07
C TRP A 124 -0.53 -22.66 -12.40
N GLN A 125 -0.03 -22.10 -11.29
CA GLN A 125 1.03 -22.76 -10.53
C GLN A 125 0.63 -24.17 -10.09
N ILE A 126 -0.63 -24.35 -9.66
CA ILE A 126 -1.16 -25.66 -9.25
C ILE A 126 -1.33 -26.59 -10.46
N ARG A 127 -1.90 -26.11 -11.57
CA ARG A 127 -2.06 -26.90 -12.81
C ARG A 127 -0.72 -27.38 -13.36
N ILE A 128 0.27 -26.49 -13.44
CA ILE A 128 1.63 -26.82 -13.89
C ILE A 128 2.30 -27.84 -12.95
N ALA A 129 2.14 -27.67 -11.63
CA ALA A 129 2.67 -28.61 -10.65
C ALA A 129 2.00 -30.00 -10.74
N ALA A 130 0.76 -30.05 -11.25
CA ALA A 130 0.04 -31.28 -11.58
C ALA A 130 0.35 -31.83 -12.99
N ASP A 131 1.40 -31.31 -13.65
CA ASP A 131 1.85 -31.71 -14.99
C ASP A 131 0.84 -31.40 -16.11
N GLU A 132 -0.09 -30.46 -15.88
CA GLU A 132 -0.95 -29.96 -16.95
C GLU A 132 -0.18 -28.98 -17.87
N PRO A 133 -0.30 -29.10 -19.20
CA PRO A 133 0.30 -28.16 -20.13
C PRO A 133 -0.40 -26.80 -20.08
N LEU A 134 0.37 -25.74 -20.34
CA LEU A 134 -0.19 -24.41 -20.60
C LEU A 134 -1.11 -24.47 -21.82
N ASP A 135 -2.33 -23.99 -21.67
CA ASP A 135 -3.34 -23.88 -22.73
C ASP A 135 -3.50 -22.43 -23.24
N ILE A 136 -2.57 -21.54 -22.86
CA ILE A 136 -2.53 -20.13 -23.25
C ILE A 136 -1.29 -19.90 -24.10
N ALA A 137 -1.47 -19.48 -25.35
CA ALA A 137 -0.38 -19.05 -26.21
C ALA A 137 0.05 -17.60 -25.91
N GLN A 138 1.30 -17.23 -26.24
CA GLN A 138 1.83 -15.90 -25.96
C GLN A 138 1.01 -14.79 -26.64
N GLU A 139 0.48 -15.06 -27.83
CA GLU A 139 -0.33 -14.14 -28.62
C GLU A 139 -1.74 -13.91 -28.06
N GLU A 140 -2.21 -14.79 -27.16
CA GLU A 140 -3.51 -14.66 -26.48
C GLU A 140 -3.43 -13.83 -25.20
N VAL A 141 -2.21 -13.53 -24.73
CA VAL A 141 -1.99 -12.71 -23.54
C VAL A 141 -2.22 -11.24 -23.90
N GLU A 142 -3.38 -10.72 -23.50
CA GLU A 142 -3.71 -9.31 -23.63
C GLU A 142 -3.68 -8.60 -22.27
N MET A 143 -3.00 -7.45 -22.20
CA MET A 143 -3.07 -6.56 -21.04
C MET A 143 -4.15 -5.52 -21.26
N ARG A 144 -5.25 -5.60 -20.51
CA ARG A 144 -6.39 -4.68 -20.62
C ARG A 144 -6.42 -3.74 -19.43
N GLY A 145 -6.37 -2.43 -19.70
CA GLY A 145 -6.42 -1.38 -18.69
C GLY A 145 -5.12 -1.22 -17.90
N THR A 146 -5.21 -0.69 -16.69
CA THR A 146 -4.09 -0.48 -15.77
C THR A 146 -4.49 -0.88 -14.37
N ALA A 147 -3.62 -1.59 -13.67
CA ALA A 147 -3.80 -1.91 -12.26
C ALA A 147 -2.65 -1.37 -11.41
N ILE A 148 -2.97 -0.95 -10.18
CA ILE A 148 -2.03 -0.41 -9.19
C ILE A 148 -2.27 -1.15 -7.87
N ASP A 149 -1.20 -1.65 -7.25
CA ASP A 149 -1.20 -2.26 -5.91
C ASP A 149 -0.56 -1.28 -4.91
N CYS A 150 -1.03 -1.35 -3.67
CA CYS A 150 -0.49 -0.61 -2.55
C CYS A 150 -0.31 -1.57 -1.37
N ARG A 151 0.93 -1.71 -0.90
CA ARG A 151 1.26 -2.51 0.28
C ARG A 151 0.92 -1.73 1.55
N ILE A 152 -0.15 -2.15 2.21
CA ILE A 152 -0.53 -1.62 3.52
C ILE A 152 0.24 -2.40 4.58
N ASN A 153 1.21 -1.73 5.19
CA ASN A 153 2.01 -2.29 6.29
C ASN A 153 1.58 -1.67 7.62
N ALA A 154 1.68 -2.45 8.69
CA ALA A 154 1.63 -2.00 10.07
C ALA A 154 2.97 -1.36 10.46
N GLU A 155 3.25 -0.18 9.92
CA GLU A 155 4.47 0.60 10.15
C GLU A 155 4.11 2.09 10.31
N ASP A 156 4.93 2.84 11.03
CA ASP A 156 4.83 4.30 11.11
C ASP A 156 5.90 4.99 10.24
N PRO A 157 5.54 5.50 9.04
CA PRO A 157 6.48 6.20 8.16
C PRO A 157 7.14 7.44 8.78
N ARG A 158 6.53 8.08 9.80
CA ARG A 158 7.11 9.25 10.48
C ARG A 158 8.26 8.85 11.39
N ARG A 159 8.29 7.60 11.85
CA ARG A 159 9.28 7.05 12.77
C ARG A 159 10.22 6.08 12.05
N ASP A 160 10.68 6.45 10.85
CA ASP A 160 11.50 5.60 9.96
C ASP A 160 10.89 4.21 9.75
N PHE A 161 9.57 4.17 9.51
CA PHE A 161 8.82 2.94 9.24
C PHE A 161 9.00 1.90 10.35
N MET A 162 8.99 2.36 11.60
CA MET A 162 9.04 1.45 12.74
C MET A 162 7.81 0.53 12.69
N PRO A 163 7.98 -0.80 12.81
CA PRO A 163 6.86 -1.72 12.87
C PRO A 163 5.91 -1.40 14.04
N CYS A 164 4.61 -1.50 13.78
CA CYS A 164 3.53 -1.17 14.70
C CYS A 164 2.62 -2.39 14.93
N PRO A 165 3.12 -3.44 15.61
CA PRO A 165 2.30 -4.58 16.02
C PRO A 165 1.22 -4.12 17.00
N GLY A 166 0.11 -4.85 17.06
CA GLY A 166 -0.99 -4.48 17.94
C GLY A 166 -2.30 -5.16 17.55
N THR A 167 -3.36 -4.84 18.29
CA THR A 167 -4.70 -5.36 18.00
C THR A 167 -5.44 -4.39 17.11
N VAL A 168 -5.98 -4.88 16.01
CA VAL A 168 -6.82 -4.09 15.11
C VAL A 168 -8.19 -3.93 15.75
N SER A 169 -8.50 -2.73 16.25
CA SER A 169 -9.77 -2.45 16.93
C SER A 169 -10.93 -2.32 15.95
N ARG A 170 -10.64 -1.94 14.71
CA ARG A 170 -11.63 -1.83 13.63
C ARG A 170 -10.96 -2.01 12.28
N PHE A 171 -11.59 -2.82 11.43
CA PHE A 171 -11.23 -2.97 10.02
C PHE A 171 -12.47 -2.80 9.13
N HIS A 172 -12.38 -1.90 8.15
CA HIS A 172 -13.36 -1.75 7.07
C HIS A 172 -12.61 -1.69 5.74
N PRO A 173 -12.61 -2.77 4.94
CA PRO A 173 -11.99 -2.75 3.63
C PRO A 173 -12.82 -1.89 2.66
N PRO A 174 -12.17 -1.22 1.67
CA PRO A 174 -12.87 -0.57 0.58
C PRO A 174 -13.48 -1.62 -0.35
N GLY A 175 -14.38 -1.19 -1.22
CA GLY A 175 -15.01 -2.09 -2.19
C GLY A 175 -15.39 -1.39 -3.48
N GLY A 176 -16.23 -2.04 -4.28
CA GLY A 176 -16.74 -1.52 -5.53
C GLY A 176 -15.99 -2.01 -6.78
N PRO A 177 -16.45 -1.60 -7.97
CA PRO A 177 -15.92 -2.10 -9.24
C PRO A 177 -14.43 -1.79 -9.41
N GLY A 178 -13.66 -2.84 -9.72
CA GLY A 178 -12.23 -2.74 -9.95
C GLY A 178 -11.40 -2.56 -8.69
N VAL A 179 -11.91 -2.83 -7.49
CA VAL A 179 -11.16 -2.83 -6.22
C VAL A 179 -11.00 -4.26 -5.74
N ARG A 180 -9.76 -4.66 -5.41
CA ARG A 180 -9.40 -5.97 -4.86
C ARG A 180 -8.60 -5.78 -3.58
N VAL A 181 -8.94 -6.54 -2.54
CA VAL A 181 -8.22 -6.55 -1.26
C VAL A 181 -7.83 -7.98 -0.93
N ASP A 182 -6.52 -8.24 -0.89
CA ASP A 182 -5.98 -9.50 -0.40
C ASP A 182 -5.43 -9.25 1.01
N THR A 183 -6.04 -9.86 2.04
CA THR A 183 -5.66 -9.65 3.44
C THR A 183 -6.04 -10.83 4.32
N ALA A 184 -5.32 -10.99 5.43
CA ALA A 184 -5.70 -11.87 6.54
C ALA A 184 -6.26 -11.07 7.75
N LEU A 185 -6.42 -9.74 7.62
CA LEU A 185 -6.94 -8.88 8.67
C LEU A 185 -8.42 -9.11 8.93
N TYR A 186 -8.81 -9.02 10.19
CA TYR A 186 -10.18 -8.90 10.64
C TYR A 186 -10.22 -8.09 11.94
N THR A 187 -11.36 -7.47 12.24
CA THR A 187 -11.55 -6.74 13.51
C THR A 187 -11.30 -7.67 14.70
N GLY A 188 -10.42 -7.26 15.61
CA GLY A 188 -10.03 -8.01 16.79
C GLY A 188 -8.78 -8.89 16.60
N CYS A 189 -8.23 -9.02 15.39
CA CYS A 189 -6.98 -9.75 15.18
C CYS A 189 -5.78 -8.99 15.78
N THR A 190 -4.74 -9.74 16.19
CA THR A 190 -3.48 -9.18 16.66
C THR A 190 -2.40 -9.38 15.62
N ILE A 191 -1.76 -8.30 15.21
CA ILE A 191 -0.57 -8.28 14.35
C ILE A 191 0.64 -8.59 15.23
N PRO A 192 1.34 -9.72 15.03
CA PRO A 192 2.47 -10.12 15.86
C PRO A 192 3.75 -9.37 15.47
N VAL A 193 4.73 -9.37 16.38
CA VAL A 193 6.09 -8.82 16.15
C VAL A 193 6.98 -9.70 15.30
N TYR A 194 6.60 -10.96 15.07
CA TYR A 194 7.50 -12.01 14.57
C TYR A 194 7.53 -12.13 13.04
N TYR A 195 6.59 -11.50 12.34
CA TYR A 195 6.44 -11.62 10.88
C TYR A 195 6.55 -10.27 10.20
N ASP A 196 6.50 -10.30 8.87
CA ASP A 196 6.47 -9.10 8.04
C ASP A 196 5.27 -8.20 8.41
N SER A 197 5.47 -6.89 8.31
CA SER A 197 4.45 -5.90 8.66
C SER A 197 3.35 -5.75 7.62
N LEU A 198 3.41 -6.42 6.46
CA LEU A 198 2.36 -6.41 5.44
C LEU A 198 1.07 -6.99 6.01
N ILE A 199 0.03 -6.15 6.07
CA ILE A 199 -1.27 -6.53 6.61
C ILE A 199 -2.36 -6.58 5.55
N ALA A 200 -2.25 -5.81 4.46
CA ALA A 200 -3.15 -5.92 3.32
C ALA A 200 -2.47 -5.47 2.03
N LYS A 201 -2.86 -6.09 0.92
CA LYS A 201 -2.58 -5.59 -0.43
C LYS A 201 -3.87 -4.99 -0.96
N LEU A 202 -3.83 -3.71 -1.30
CA LEU A 202 -4.97 -2.99 -1.87
C LEU A 202 -4.64 -2.69 -3.33
N ALA A 203 -5.33 -3.38 -4.23
CA ALA A 203 -5.20 -3.09 -5.65
C ALA A 203 -6.48 -2.56 -6.26
N VAL A 204 -6.26 -1.77 -7.30
CA VAL A 204 -7.33 -1.26 -8.15
C VAL A 204 -6.99 -1.48 -9.61
N TRP A 205 -8.02 -1.57 -10.44
CA TRP A 205 -7.93 -1.60 -11.89
C TRP A 205 -8.75 -0.45 -12.49
N GLY A 206 -8.30 0.15 -13.57
CA GLY A 206 -9.04 1.12 -14.37
C GLY A 206 -8.79 0.95 -15.87
N ALA A 207 -9.62 1.55 -16.72
CA ALA A 207 -9.44 1.49 -18.17
C ALA A 207 -8.17 2.19 -18.64
N ASP A 208 -7.70 3.17 -17.86
CA ASP A 208 -6.40 3.81 -18.00
C ASP A 208 -5.77 4.11 -16.64
N ARG A 209 -4.50 4.52 -16.65
CA ARG A 209 -3.73 4.88 -15.45
C ARG A 209 -4.37 6.02 -14.64
N THR A 210 -5.00 6.99 -15.29
CA THR A 210 -5.64 8.12 -14.59
C THR A 210 -6.84 7.64 -13.80
N GLU A 211 -7.65 6.76 -14.39
CA GLU A 211 -8.77 6.12 -13.72
C GLU A 211 -8.31 5.23 -12.55
N ALA A 212 -7.27 4.42 -12.75
CA ALA A 212 -6.68 3.59 -11.70
C ALA A 212 -6.17 4.46 -10.52
N ILE A 213 -5.48 5.57 -10.79
CA ILE A 213 -5.03 6.51 -9.76
C ILE A 213 -6.21 7.07 -8.97
N ARG A 214 -7.26 7.57 -9.64
CA ARG A 214 -8.44 8.11 -8.97
C ARG A 214 -9.16 7.05 -8.13
N ARG A 215 -9.24 5.82 -8.64
CA ARG A 215 -9.83 4.70 -7.91
C ARG A 215 -9.00 4.35 -6.67
N MET A 216 -7.67 4.35 -6.77
CA MET A 216 -6.78 4.13 -5.63
C MET A 216 -6.92 5.24 -4.57
N GLN A 217 -7.03 6.50 -5.00
CA GLN A 217 -7.28 7.63 -4.10
C GLN A 217 -8.58 7.42 -3.29
N ASN A 218 -9.64 6.98 -3.94
CA ASN A 218 -10.91 6.67 -3.27
C ASN A 218 -10.76 5.48 -2.32
N ALA A 219 -10.18 4.37 -2.78
CA ALA A 219 -10.03 3.16 -1.98
C ALA A 219 -9.16 3.40 -0.72
N LEU A 220 -8.07 4.16 -0.83
CA LEU A 220 -7.25 4.56 0.32
C LEU A 220 -8.00 5.51 1.28
N ASN A 221 -8.97 6.28 0.78
CA ASN A 221 -9.81 7.14 1.63
C ASN A 221 -10.94 6.38 2.33
N GLU A 222 -11.42 5.29 1.74
CA GLU A 222 -12.49 4.46 2.29
C GLU A 222 -11.99 3.39 3.27
N ILE A 223 -10.75 2.91 3.10
CA ILE A 223 -10.20 1.91 4.01
C ILE A 223 -10.04 2.47 5.43
N VAL A 224 -10.54 1.72 6.41
CA VAL A 224 -10.38 2.03 7.84
C VAL A 224 -9.64 0.90 8.52
N ILE A 225 -8.49 1.23 9.13
CA ILE A 225 -7.73 0.36 10.03
C ILE A 225 -7.44 1.17 11.28
N GLU A 226 -7.98 0.76 12.42
CA GLU A 226 -7.76 1.41 13.72
C GLU A 226 -7.04 0.44 14.68
N GLY A 227 -6.29 1.00 15.63
CA GLY A 227 -5.57 0.25 16.67
C GLY A 227 -4.07 0.06 16.39
N VAL A 228 -3.63 0.29 15.15
CA VAL A 228 -2.22 0.27 14.74
C VAL A 228 -1.94 1.41 13.74
N GLU A 229 -0.71 1.90 13.71
CA GLU A 229 -0.25 2.80 12.66
C GLU A 229 -0.01 2.03 11.36
N THR A 230 -0.19 2.72 10.22
CA THR A 230 -0.05 2.10 8.91
C THR A 230 0.64 3.00 7.89
N THR A 231 1.05 2.41 6.77
CA THR A 231 1.60 3.14 5.62
C THR A 231 0.55 3.94 4.82
N ILE A 232 -0.75 3.83 5.13
CA ILE A 232 -1.85 4.49 4.37
C ILE A 232 -1.62 6.00 4.17
N PRO A 233 -1.22 6.80 5.18
CA PRO A 233 -0.98 8.23 4.99
C PRO A 233 0.13 8.52 3.97
N LEU A 234 1.20 7.72 3.95
CA LEU A 234 2.27 7.84 2.96
C LEU A 234 1.77 7.45 1.56
N LEU A 235 1.04 6.34 1.45
CA LEU A 235 0.50 5.87 0.18
C LEU A 235 -0.43 6.91 -0.46
N LYS A 236 -1.29 7.55 0.34
CA LYS A 236 -2.12 8.69 -0.11
C LYS A 236 -1.26 9.84 -0.64
N GLY A 237 -0.18 10.17 0.07
CA GLY A 237 0.80 11.16 -0.35
C GLY A 237 1.42 10.84 -1.70
N ILE A 238 1.88 9.61 -1.89
CA ILE A 238 2.52 9.15 -3.14
C ILE A 238 1.51 9.20 -4.29
N ILE A 239 0.34 8.57 -4.16
CA ILE A 239 -0.68 8.53 -5.21
C ILE A 239 -1.17 9.96 -5.56
N GLY A 240 -1.22 10.86 -4.57
CA GLY A 240 -1.59 12.26 -4.74
C GLY A 240 -0.48 13.14 -5.36
N HIS A 241 0.77 12.67 -5.38
CA HIS A 241 1.91 13.50 -5.77
C HIS A 241 1.95 13.73 -7.30
N PRO A 242 2.20 14.98 -7.78
CA PRO A 242 2.24 15.28 -9.21
C PRO A 242 3.25 14.43 -10.00
N ASP A 243 4.42 14.18 -9.42
CA ASP A 243 5.45 13.35 -10.07
C ASP A 243 4.98 11.89 -10.22
N PHE A 244 4.24 11.32 -9.26
CA PHE A 244 3.65 9.98 -9.43
C PHE A 244 2.60 9.98 -10.55
N GLN A 245 1.72 10.99 -10.57
CA GLN A 245 0.68 11.13 -11.60
C GLN A 245 1.26 11.29 -13.01
N LYS A 246 2.40 11.97 -13.14
CA LYS A 246 3.14 12.14 -14.41
C LYS A 246 4.09 11.00 -14.73
N ALA A 247 4.10 9.93 -13.93
CA ALA A 247 5.06 8.83 -14.03
C ALA A 247 6.51 9.34 -14.07
N GLN A 248 6.87 10.24 -13.16
CA GLN A 248 8.23 10.73 -12.91
C GLN A 248 8.77 10.10 -11.62
N ILE A 249 8.93 8.78 -11.65
CA ILE A 249 9.28 7.95 -10.50
C ILE A 249 10.59 7.17 -10.75
N HIS A 250 11.23 6.75 -9.67
CA HIS A 250 12.46 5.94 -9.67
C HIS A 250 12.64 5.32 -8.28
N VAL A 251 13.56 4.36 -8.15
CA VAL A 251 13.81 3.63 -6.88
C VAL A 251 14.05 4.55 -5.68
N GLN A 252 14.73 5.69 -5.86
CA GLN A 252 15.01 6.66 -4.78
C GLN A 252 13.85 7.64 -4.48
N PHE A 253 12.68 7.49 -5.12
CA PHE A 253 11.60 8.50 -5.07
C PHE A 253 11.11 8.78 -3.65
N VAL A 254 10.84 7.72 -2.87
CA VAL A 254 10.33 7.86 -1.50
C VAL A 254 11.40 8.44 -0.58
N ASP A 255 12.64 7.97 -0.70
CA ASP A 255 13.77 8.44 0.11
C ASP A 255 14.04 9.94 -0.12
N GLU A 256 13.92 10.43 -1.36
CA GLU A 256 14.09 11.85 -1.70
C GLU A 256 12.94 12.74 -1.20
N LYS A 257 11.71 12.21 -1.20
CA LYS A 257 10.48 13.02 -1.02
C LYS A 257 9.70 12.71 0.25
N LEU A 258 10.18 11.85 1.14
CA LEU A 258 9.41 11.35 2.30
C LEU A 258 8.70 12.46 3.10
N ARG A 259 9.39 13.58 3.34
CA ARG A 259 8.83 14.73 4.08
C ARG A 259 7.68 15.44 3.35
N GLU A 260 7.75 15.49 2.01
CA GLU A 260 6.72 16.10 1.16
C GLU A 260 5.51 15.18 0.99
N LEU A 261 5.75 13.86 1.04
CA LEU A 261 4.73 12.83 0.84
C LEU A 261 3.87 12.63 2.08
N LEU A 262 4.41 12.86 3.28
CA LEU A 262 3.63 12.70 4.50
C LEU A 262 2.76 13.93 4.74
N PRO A 263 1.46 13.76 5.08
CA PRO A 263 0.65 14.89 5.46
C PRO A 263 1.26 15.54 6.71
N ALA A 264 1.30 16.86 6.70
CA ALA A 264 1.71 17.66 7.86
C ALA A 264 0.96 17.13 9.09
N GLU A 265 1.66 17.02 10.22
CA GLU A 265 0.99 16.63 11.46
C GLU A 265 -0.17 17.58 11.69
N ALA A 266 -1.35 17.02 11.89
CA ALA A 266 -2.45 17.80 12.43
C ALA A 266 -1.94 18.29 13.79
N GLY A 267 -1.66 19.59 13.88
CA GLY A 267 -1.43 20.20 15.18
C GLY A 267 -2.62 19.90 16.09
N PRO A 268 -2.42 19.91 17.42
CA PRO A 268 -3.51 19.66 18.35
C PRO A 268 -4.71 20.53 17.99
N THR A 269 -5.88 19.90 17.91
CA THR A 269 -7.14 20.59 17.64
C THR A 269 -7.33 21.73 18.64
N PRO A 270 -8.13 22.77 18.33
CA PRO A 270 -8.42 23.82 19.31
C PRO A 270 -8.94 23.28 20.64
N GLU A 271 -9.63 22.14 20.62
CA GLU A 271 -10.14 21.42 21.79
C GLU A 271 -9.01 20.75 22.58
N GLU A 272 -8.07 20.07 21.91
CA GLU A 272 -6.88 19.49 22.54
C GLU A 272 -5.93 20.57 23.08
N LEU A 273 -5.74 21.67 22.35
CA LEU A 273 -5.01 22.84 22.81
C LEU A 273 -5.65 23.46 24.05
N ALA A 274 -6.98 23.59 24.07
CA ALA A 274 -7.72 24.08 25.23
C ALA A 274 -7.57 23.13 26.43
N ALA A 275 -7.68 21.82 26.22
CA ALA A 275 -7.48 20.82 27.26
C ALA A 275 -6.04 20.86 27.81
N LEU A 276 -5.03 20.94 26.94
CA LEU A 276 -3.63 21.04 27.32
C LEU A 276 -3.38 22.34 28.09
N ALA A 277 -3.95 23.47 27.65
CA ALA A 277 -3.84 24.76 28.32
C ALA A 277 -4.45 24.74 29.73
N VAL A 278 -5.59 24.07 29.92
CA VAL A 278 -6.20 23.88 31.27
C VAL A 278 -5.31 23.02 32.16
N VAL A 279 -4.75 21.92 31.64
CA VAL A 279 -3.83 21.06 32.40
C VAL A 279 -2.56 21.82 32.79
N VAL A 280 -1.99 22.60 31.87
CA VAL A 280 -0.81 23.43 32.13
C VAL A 280 -1.14 24.54 33.15
N ALA A 281 -2.27 25.23 33.01
CA ALA A 281 -2.71 26.26 33.94
C ALA A 281 -2.99 25.72 35.35
N THR A 282 -3.52 24.50 35.47
CA THR A 282 -3.78 23.85 36.76
C THR A 282 -2.52 23.25 37.40
N LYS A 283 -1.53 22.82 36.61
CA LYS A 283 -0.24 22.31 37.12
C LYS A 283 0.79 23.40 37.43
N LEU A 284 0.88 24.44 36.60
CA LEU A 284 1.79 25.57 36.82
C LEU A 284 1.18 26.62 37.76
N GLY A 285 -0.15 26.75 37.72
CA GLY A 285 -0.89 27.54 38.68
C GLY A 285 -1.13 26.75 39.96
N GLY A 286 -0.16 26.75 40.88
CA GLY A 286 -0.35 26.36 42.28
C GLY A 286 -1.33 27.27 43.05
N ARG A 287 -2.35 27.83 42.39
CA ARG A 287 -3.41 28.63 42.97
C ARG A 287 -4.72 28.27 42.29
N ARG A 288 -5.67 27.80 43.10
CA ARG A 288 -7.09 27.64 42.74
C ARG A 288 -7.57 28.90 42.01
N ALA A 289 -7.66 28.84 40.70
CA ALA A 289 -8.42 29.81 39.92
C ALA A 289 -9.90 29.44 40.06
N THR A 290 -10.60 30.15 40.93
CA THR A 290 -12.07 30.11 40.95
C THR A 290 -12.56 30.65 39.62
N PRO A 291 -13.39 29.92 38.86
CA PRO A 291 -13.85 30.41 37.57
C PRO A 291 -14.80 31.58 37.79
N THR A 292 -14.38 32.79 37.47
CA THR A 292 -15.27 33.94 37.32
C THR A 292 -16.01 33.77 35.99
N ILE A 293 -17.26 33.31 36.07
CA ILE A 293 -18.17 33.35 34.91
C ILE A 293 -18.46 34.83 34.63
N ASN A 294 -17.81 35.39 33.62
CA ASN A 294 -18.26 36.65 33.05
C ASN A 294 -19.67 36.43 32.50
N ARG A 295 -20.66 37.10 33.10
CA ARG A 295 -22.00 37.23 32.55
C ARG A 295 -21.88 37.91 31.18
N VAL A 296 -21.85 37.10 30.14
CA VAL A 296 -22.25 37.55 28.80
C VAL A 296 -23.69 38.05 28.94
N GLN A 297 -23.93 39.31 28.57
CA GLN A 297 -25.27 39.87 28.44
C GLN A 297 -26.07 38.95 27.51
N ALA A 298 -27.00 38.21 28.09
CA ALA A 298 -27.97 37.42 27.34
C ALA A 298 -28.94 38.37 26.65
N SER A 299 -28.73 38.63 25.35
CA SER A 299 -29.82 39.05 24.47
C SER A 299 -30.75 37.86 24.25
N ALA A 300 -32.04 38.11 24.37
CA ALA A 300 -33.11 37.14 24.51
C ALA A 300 -33.25 36.14 23.34
N ALA A 301 -33.09 34.85 23.65
CA ALA A 301 -33.93 33.76 23.13
C ALA A 301 -33.98 32.69 24.24
N GLY A 302 -35.08 32.67 24.98
CA GLY A 302 -35.18 32.02 26.29
C GLY A 302 -35.17 30.50 26.25
N VAL A 303 -34.18 29.90 26.93
CA VAL A 303 -34.34 28.59 27.56
C VAL A 303 -34.04 28.77 29.05
N SER A 304 -35.05 28.51 29.89
CA SER A 304 -34.89 28.55 31.34
C SER A 304 -33.84 27.53 31.77
N MET A 305 -32.82 27.97 32.50
CA MET A 305 -31.78 27.11 33.08
C MET A 305 -32.36 26.01 33.99
N TRP A 306 -33.51 26.26 34.61
CA TRP A 306 -34.26 25.25 35.37
C TRP A 306 -34.89 24.17 34.47
N LYS A 307 -35.35 24.54 33.26
CA LYS A 307 -35.83 23.57 32.27
C LYS A 307 -34.70 22.75 31.65
N ALA A 308 -33.52 23.36 31.44
CA ALA A 308 -32.33 22.64 30.96
C ALA A 308 -31.80 21.64 32.01
N TYR A 309 -31.72 22.06 33.27
CA TYR A 309 -31.32 21.18 34.38
C TYR A 309 -32.33 20.04 34.62
N GLY A 310 -33.64 20.33 34.55
CA GLY A 310 -34.68 19.30 34.63
C GLY A 310 -34.58 18.24 33.51
N ARG A 311 -34.25 18.66 32.28
CA ARG A 311 -34.04 17.73 31.14
C ARG A 311 -32.76 16.88 31.32
N TRP A 312 -31.67 17.47 31.80
CA TRP A 312 -30.44 16.75 32.10
C TRP A 312 -30.63 15.70 33.21
N ARG A 313 -31.40 16.04 34.25
CA ARG A 313 -31.73 15.09 35.34
C ARG A 313 -32.63 13.94 34.88
N LEU A 314 -33.58 14.19 33.97
CA LEU A 314 -34.43 13.17 33.35
C LEU A 314 -33.63 12.22 32.43
N LEU A 315 -32.59 12.72 31.76
CA LEU A 315 -31.69 11.91 30.93
C LEU A 315 -30.78 11.00 31.77
N GLN A 316 -30.30 11.45 32.93
CA GLN A 316 -29.54 10.60 33.86
C GLN A 316 -30.39 9.51 34.54
N PHE A 317 -31.67 9.78 34.85
CA PHE A 317 -32.55 8.77 35.43
C PHE A 317 -32.96 7.65 34.46
N ARG A 318 -32.84 7.88 33.14
CA ARG A 318 -33.10 6.87 32.10
C ARG A 318 -31.93 5.93 31.81
N PHE A 319 -30.72 6.26 32.27
CA PHE A 319 -29.52 5.43 32.09
C PHE A 319 -29.18 4.52 33.29
N MET A 320 -29.95 4.59 34.38
CA MET A 320 -29.76 3.74 35.58
C MET A 320 -30.89 2.74 35.86
N ARG A 321 -31.75 2.43 34.87
CA ARG A 321 -32.63 1.25 34.90
C ARG A 321 -32.64 0.57 33.54
N GLY A 322 -31.68 -0.34 33.37
CA GLY A 322 -31.60 -1.27 32.24
C GLY A 322 -30.69 -2.46 32.51
N TRP A 323 -30.47 -2.81 33.79
CA TRP A 323 -29.89 -4.08 34.23
C TRP A 323 -30.65 -4.50 35.50
N ALA A 324 -31.78 -5.19 35.25
CA ALA A 324 -32.41 -6.20 36.09
C ALA A 324 -33.29 -7.02 35.15
#